data_AF-A0A857JI62-F1
#
_entry.id   AF-A0A857JI62-F1
#
_cell.length_a   1.000
_cell.length_b   1.000
_cell.length_c   1.000
_cell.angle_alpha   90.00
_cell.angle_beta   90.00
_cell.angle_gamma   90.00
#
_symmetry.space_group_name_H-M   'P 1'
#
loop_
_entity.id
_entity.type
_entity.pdbx_description
1 polymer ?
#
loop_
_entity_poly.entity_id
_entity_poly.type
_entity_poly.pdbx_seq_one_letter_code
_entity_poly.pdbx_strand_id
1 'polypeptide(L)'
;MIGFTHIQLTETQRQRVTYPAKPKMGTAAVLAQLLPRLTVNTPSERYQALTDLDYYMREETERLLARIETHLEILVERIEGMANHSQPAQFSLTVSNGICELKGEFPFGLDEKLNQDPWLMDAFAWLIPNYLALVHSLELRAFSYAYQRCRAKAVVAYQHLDEPNHGLAVVVMFSAGKARWQVNTPQTIYHL
;
A
#
# COMPACT_ATOMS: atom_id res chain seq x y z
N MET A 1 67.06 -7.50 -5.68
CA MET A 1 65.96 -8.42 -6.03
C MET A 1 64.86 -8.22 -5.00
N ILE A 2 63.74 -7.62 -5.39
CA ILE A 2 62.61 -7.29 -4.50
C ILE A 2 61.58 -8.40 -4.67
N GLY A 3 61.38 -9.20 -3.62
CA GLY A 3 60.39 -10.27 -3.61
C GLY A 3 58.99 -9.69 -3.40
N PHE A 4 58.09 -9.93 -4.34
CA PHE A 4 56.67 -9.61 -4.20
C PHE A 4 56.00 -10.69 -3.35
N THR A 5 55.45 -10.30 -2.20
CA THR A 5 54.54 -11.14 -1.42
C THR A 5 53.14 -11.07 -2.03
N HIS A 6 52.70 -12.18 -2.62
CA HIS A 6 51.33 -12.39 -3.07
C HIS A 6 50.46 -12.71 -1.85
N ILE A 7 49.51 -11.84 -1.51
CA ILE A 7 48.49 -12.13 -0.49
C ILE A 7 47.26 -12.66 -1.24
N GLN A 8 47.06 -13.98 -1.21
CA GLN A 8 45.79 -14.59 -1.59
C GLN A 8 44.81 -14.41 -0.43
N LEU A 9 43.75 -13.64 -0.66
CA LEU A 9 42.60 -13.57 0.23
C LEU A 9 41.77 -14.85 0.02
N THR A 10 41.98 -15.86 0.87
CA THR A 10 41.05 -16.99 0.98
C THR A 10 39.73 -16.49 1.52
N GLU A 11 38.68 -16.69 0.73
CA GLU A 11 37.28 -16.38 1.03
C GLU A 11 36.82 -17.24 2.22
N THR A 12 37.01 -16.72 3.44
CA THR A 12 36.42 -17.31 4.62
C THR A 12 34.92 -17.01 4.59
N GLN A 13 34.13 -18.06 4.37
CA GLN A 13 32.68 -18.05 4.54
C GLN A 13 32.33 -17.26 5.80
N ARG A 14 31.69 -16.11 5.62
CA ARG A 14 31.11 -15.33 6.70
C ARG A 14 30.06 -16.20 7.37
N GLN A 15 30.43 -16.90 8.44
CA GLN A 15 29.47 -17.43 9.39
C GLN A 15 28.66 -16.24 9.91
N ARG A 16 27.45 -16.09 9.39
CA ARG A 16 26.44 -15.18 9.93
C ARG A 16 26.12 -15.70 11.33
N VAL A 17 26.77 -15.12 12.34
CA VAL A 17 26.35 -15.29 13.72
C VAL A 17 25.02 -14.55 13.83
N THR A 18 23.93 -15.32 13.83
CA THR A 18 22.58 -14.82 14.04
C THR A 18 22.46 -14.44 15.51
N TYR A 19 22.72 -13.17 15.83
CA TYR A 19 22.42 -12.65 17.16
C TYR A 19 20.90 -12.58 17.30
N PRO A 20 20.27 -13.23 18.31
CA PRO A 20 18.87 -13.00 18.60
C PRO A 20 18.68 -11.51 18.91
N ALA A 21 17.71 -10.88 18.25
CA ALA A 21 17.41 -9.47 18.43
C ALA A 21 17.23 -9.17 19.92
N LYS A 22 17.92 -8.13 20.43
CA LYS A 22 17.72 -7.67 21.81
C LYS A 22 16.21 -7.39 22.01
N PRO A 23 15.56 -8.05 22.99
CA PRO A 23 14.13 -7.91 23.18
C PRO A 23 13.84 -6.44 23.51
N LYS A 24 13.00 -5.80 22.69
CA LYS A 24 12.40 -4.52 23.04
C LYS A 24 11.44 -4.79 24.21
N MET A 25 11.47 -3.96 25.26
CA MET A 25 10.46 -4.01 26.32
C MET A 25 9.07 -4.08 25.67
N GLY A 26 8.35 -5.18 25.89
CA GLY A 26 7.08 -5.52 25.23
C GLY A 26 7.08 -6.83 24.43
N THR A 27 8.25 -7.35 24.05
CA THR A 27 8.40 -8.63 23.30
C THR A 27 8.91 -9.77 24.20
N ALA A 28 8.27 -9.97 25.36
CA ALA A 28 8.54 -11.15 26.16
C ALA A 28 7.80 -12.34 25.54
N ALA A 29 8.51 -13.42 25.19
CA ALA A 29 7.91 -14.68 24.71
C ALA A 29 6.81 -15.21 25.67
N VAL A 30 6.91 -14.84 26.94
CA VAL A 30 5.93 -15.13 28.00
C VAL A 30 4.59 -14.39 27.78
N LEU A 31 4.62 -13.13 27.31
CA LEU A 31 3.39 -12.38 27.00
C LEU A 31 2.68 -12.94 25.77
N ALA A 32 3.42 -13.48 24.80
CA ALA A 32 2.86 -14.18 23.64
C ALA A 32 2.14 -15.48 24.01
N GLN A 33 2.61 -16.19 25.04
CA GLN A 33 1.95 -17.40 25.53
C GLN A 33 0.74 -17.10 26.41
N LEU A 34 0.80 -16.06 27.26
CA LEU A 34 -0.25 -15.76 28.23
C LEU A 34 -1.37 -14.88 27.66
N LEU A 35 -1.06 -14.00 26.72
CA LEU A 35 -1.99 -13.01 26.17
C LEU A 35 -1.87 -12.93 24.64
N PRO A 36 -2.18 -14.02 23.91
CA PRO A 36 -2.03 -14.07 22.44
C PRO A 36 -2.86 -13.00 21.71
N ARG A 37 -3.93 -12.48 22.34
CA ARG A 37 -4.75 -11.38 21.80
C ARG A 37 -4.13 -9.99 21.95
N LEU A 38 -3.10 -9.84 22.78
CA LEU A 38 -2.39 -8.57 23.01
C LEU A 38 -1.02 -8.53 22.32
N THR A 39 -0.53 -9.66 21.81
CA THR A 39 0.64 -9.69 20.94
C THR A 39 0.28 -9.24 19.54
N VAL A 40 0.22 -7.93 19.37
CA VAL A 40 0.18 -7.28 18.06
C VAL A 40 1.58 -7.40 17.45
N ASN A 41 1.87 -8.54 16.83
CA ASN A 41 3.06 -8.74 16.00
C ASN A 41 2.85 -8.22 14.57
N THR A 42 1.66 -7.72 14.24
CA THR A 42 1.46 -6.99 13.00
C THR A 42 2.17 -5.64 13.12
N PRO A 43 3.10 -5.29 12.22
CA PRO A 43 3.59 -3.92 12.16
C PRO A 43 2.36 -3.02 12.09
N SER A 44 2.22 -2.06 13.02
CA SER A 44 1.08 -1.15 12.97
C SER A 44 1.20 -0.37 11.66
N GLU A 45 0.32 -0.63 10.71
CA GLU A 45 0.20 0.18 9.50
C GLU A 45 0.00 1.62 9.95
N ARG A 46 0.93 2.49 9.57
CA ARG A 46 0.85 3.89 9.92
C ARG A 46 -0.12 4.56 8.96
N TYR A 47 -1.17 5.16 9.48
CA TYR A 47 -2.06 5.99 8.68
C TYR A 47 -1.48 7.39 8.58
N GLN A 48 -1.18 7.84 7.37
CA GLN A 48 -0.62 9.16 7.12
C GLN A 48 -1.44 9.89 6.06
N ALA A 49 -1.80 11.14 6.34
CA ALA A 49 -2.43 11.99 5.33
C ALA A 49 -1.42 12.33 4.22
N LEU A 50 -1.87 12.30 2.97
CA LEU A 50 -1.05 12.61 1.82
C LEU A 50 -0.78 14.13 1.77
N THR A 51 0.48 14.53 1.94
CA THR A 51 0.91 15.93 1.89
C THR A 51 1.39 16.31 0.49
N ASP A 52 1.42 17.60 0.19
CA ASP A 52 1.94 18.15 -1.07
C ASP A 52 1.22 17.65 -2.33
N LEU A 53 -0.04 17.23 -2.18
CA LEU A 53 -0.89 16.86 -3.30
C LEU A 53 -1.28 18.11 -4.11
N ASP A 54 -1.10 18.02 -5.43
CA ASP A 54 -1.50 19.07 -6.34
C ASP A 54 -3.03 19.26 -6.35
N TYR A 55 -3.47 20.52 -6.49
CA TYR A 55 -4.89 20.87 -6.48
C TYR A 55 -5.68 20.12 -7.56
N TYR A 56 -5.13 20.03 -8.77
CA TYR A 56 -5.80 19.35 -9.88
C TYR A 56 -5.84 17.84 -9.66
N MET A 57 -4.78 17.24 -9.12
CA MET A 57 -4.81 15.82 -8.74
C MET A 57 -5.90 15.53 -7.70
N ARG A 58 -6.05 16.41 -6.70
CA ARG A 58 -7.10 16.27 -5.69
C ARG A 58 -8.49 16.35 -6.32
N GLU A 59 -8.74 17.37 -7.11
CA GLU A 59 -10.04 17.59 -7.76
C GLU A 59 -10.42 16.41 -8.66
N GLU A 60 -9.48 15.93 -9.47
CA GLU A 60 -9.71 14.81 -10.38
C GLU A 60 -9.94 13.50 -9.61
N THR A 61 -9.28 13.33 -8.46
CA THR A 61 -9.54 12.18 -7.57
C THR A 61 -10.92 12.23 -6.94
N GLU A 62 -11.36 13.40 -6.46
CA GLU A 62 -12.71 13.57 -5.91
C GLU A 62 -13.78 13.27 -6.98
N ARG A 63 -13.58 13.72 -8.23
CA ARG A 63 -14.46 13.39 -9.36
C ARG A 63 -14.46 11.90 -9.67
N LEU A 64 -13.30 11.25 -9.66
CA LEU A 64 -13.16 9.81 -9.87
C LEU A 64 -13.95 9.02 -8.81
N LEU A 65 -13.77 9.37 -7.53
CA LEU A 65 -14.45 8.70 -6.42
C LEU A 65 -15.98 8.87 -6.51
N ALA A 66 -16.44 10.10 -6.77
CA ALA A 66 -17.87 10.38 -6.93
C ALA A 66 -18.49 9.62 -8.10
N ARG A 67 -17.74 9.42 -9.20
CA ARG A 67 -18.21 8.67 -10.36
C ARG A 67 -18.31 7.16 -10.07
N ILE A 68 -17.38 6.60 -9.29
CA ILE A 68 -17.47 5.22 -8.80
C ILE A 68 -18.68 5.05 -7.88
N GLU A 69 -18.89 6.00 -6.96
CA GLU A 69 -20.08 6.04 -6.10
C GLU A 69 -21.37 6.08 -6.92
N THR A 70 -21.43 6.92 -7.95
CA THR A 70 -22.60 7.02 -8.84
C THR A 70 -22.88 5.70 -9.59
N HIS A 71 -21.83 5.02 -10.09
CA HIS A 71 -22.01 3.73 -10.75
C HIS A 71 -22.56 2.65 -9.81
N LEU A 72 -22.15 2.70 -8.54
CA LEU A 72 -22.67 1.81 -7.49
C LEU A 72 -24.13 2.12 -7.18
N GLU A 73 -24.48 3.38 -6.99
CA GLU A 73 -25.86 3.81 -6.73
C GLU A 73 -26.81 3.33 -7.83
N ILE A 74 -26.45 3.55 -9.10
CA ILE A 74 -27.26 3.11 -10.26
C ILE A 74 -27.47 1.59 -10.27
N LEU A 75 -26.44 0.82 -9.88
CA LEU A 75 -26.55 -0.65 -9.83
C LEU A 75 -27.39 -1.10 -8.64
N VAL A 76 -27.24 -0.46 -7.48
CA VAL A 76 -28.03 -0.76 -6.29
C VAL A 76 -29.50 -0.42 -6.53
N GLU A 77 -29.84 0.74 -7.08
CA GLU A 77 -31.24 1.09 -7.44
C GLU A 77 -31.88 0.05 -8.38
N ARG A 78 -31.11 -0.46 -9.33
CA ARG A 78 -31.56 -1.50 -10.27
C ARG A 78 -31.83 -2.85 -9.57
N ILE A 79 -31.09 -3.15 -8.51
CA ILE A 79 -31.19 -4.40 -7.73
C ILE A 79 -32.26 -4.28 -6.63
N GLU A 80 -32.38 -3.14 -5.97
CA GLU A 80 -33.39 -2.87 -4.92
C GLU A 80 -34.82 -2.88 -5.47
N GLY A 81 -34.99 -2.63 -6.78
CA GLY A 81 -36.24 -2.93 -7.47
C GLY A 81 -36.62 -4.42 -7.49
N MET A 82 -35.74 -5.33 -7.06
CA MET A 82 -35.94 -6.80 -7.11
C MET A 82 -35.82 -7.55 -5.78
N ALA A 83 -35.12 -7.06 -4.74
CA ALA A 83 -35.15 -7.70 -3.42
C ALA A 83 -34.60 -6.81 -2.30
N ASN A 84 -35.38 -6.68 -1.21
CA ASN A 84 -34.91 -6.22 0.10
C ASN A 84 -33.87 -7.22 0.61
N HIS A 85 -32.57 -6.93 0.53
CA HIS A 85 -31.48 -7.40 1.43
C HIS A 85 -30.14 -6.93 0.84
N SER A 86 -29.74 -5.68 1.08
CA SER A 86 -28.42 -5.20 0.67
C SER A 86 -27.55 -5.03 1.92
N GLN A 87 -26.69 -6.00 2.19
CA GLN A 87 -25.50 -5.73 3.00
C GLN A 87 -24.71 -4.60 2.33
N PRO A 88 -24.15 -3.65 3.09
CA PRO A 88 -23.42 -2.53 2.50
C PRO A 88 -22.22 -3.08 1.74
N ALA A 89 -22.10 -2.73 0.45
CA ALA A 89 -20.97 -3.15 -0.37
C ALA A 89 -19.66 -2.76 0.31
N GLN A 90 -18.76 -3.72 0.43
CA GLN A 90 -17.44 -3.55 1.03
C GLN A 90 -16.42 -4.27 0.17
N PHE A 91 -15.72 -3.48 -0.63
CA PHE A 91 -14.74 -4.00 -1.57
C PHE A 91 -13.55 -3.06 -1.71
N SER A 92 -12.48 -3.62 -2.27
CA SER A 92 -11.30 -2.90 -2.70
C SER A 92 -11.21 -2.96 -4.22
N LEU A 93 -10.83 -1.85 -4.82
CA LEU A 93 -10.60 -1.70 -6.25
C LEU A 93 -9.13 -1.39 -6.49
N THR A 94 -8.50 -2.21 -7.34
CA THR A 94 -7.14 -2.01 -7.82
C THR A 94 -7.14 -1.99 -9.35
N VAL A 95 -6.20 -1.26 -9.95
CA VAL A 95 -6.06 -1.25 -11.42
C VAL A 95 -4.76 -1.94 -11.79
N SER A 96 -4.88 -3.06 -12.50
CA SER A 96 -3.76 -3.89 -12.94
C SER A 96 -3.83 -3.99 -14.47
N ASN A 97 -2.75 -3.63 -15.16
CA ASN A 97 -2.68 -3.67 -16.63
C ASN A 97 -3.83 -2.96 -17.36
N GLY A 98 -4.33 -1.85 -16.78
CA GLY A 98 -5.44 -1.09 -17.37
C GLY A 98 -6.80 -1.78 -17.23
N ILE A 99 -6.96 -2.67 -16.25
CA ILE A 99 -8.24 -3.31 -15.92
C ILE A 99 -8.51 -3.08 -14.44
N CYS A 100 -9.75 -2.69 -14.13
CA CYS A 100 -10.28 -2.61 -12.78
C CYS A 100 -10.51 -4.02 -12.22
N GLU A 101 -9.80 -4.35 -11.15
CA GLU A 101 -9.91 -5.60 -10.40
C GLU A 101 -10.58 -5.32 -9.05
N LEU A 102 -11.70 -5.99 -8.79
CA LEU A 102 -12.48 -5.86 -7.56
C LEU A 102 -12.23 -7.06 -6.64
N LYS A 103 -12.09 -6.80 -5.35
CA LYS A 103 -11.99 -7.84 -4.31
C LYS A 103 -12.90 -7.50 -3.13
N GLY A 104 -13.71 -8.44 -2.69
CA GLY A 104 -14.66 -8.30 -1.57
C GLY A 104 -16.10 -8.49 -2.01
N GLU A 105 -17.02 -7.85 -1.31
CA GLU A 105 -18.46 -7.92 -1.58
C GLU A 105 -18.89 -6.70 -2.40
N PHE A 106 -19.28 -6.91 -3.65
CA PHE A 106 -19.70 -5.87 -4.58
C PHE A 106 -20.90 -6.30 -5.44
N PRO A 107 -21.72 -5.34 -5.93
CA PRO A 107 -22.86 -5.63 -6.79
C PRO A 107 -22.47 -6.32 -8.11
N PHE A 108 -23.33 -7.21 -8.60
CA PHE A 108 -23.14 -7.89 -9.87
C PHE A 108 -23.09 -6.89 -11.04
N GLY A 109 -22.08 -7.02 -11.91
CA GLY A 109 -21.89 -6.16 -13.09
C GLY A 109 -21.18 -4.83 -12.82
N LEU A 110 -20.71 -4.58 -11.59
CA LEU A 110 -19.90 -3.41 -11.27
C LEU A 110 -18.55 -3.43 -12.00
N ASP A 111 -17.89 -4.59 -12.04
CA ASP A 111 -16.64 -4.81 -12.76
C ASP A 111 -16.74 -4.41 -14.24
N GLU A 112 -17.81 -4.87 -14.90
CA GLU A 112 -18.06 -4.54 -16.30
C GLU A 112 -18.32 -3.05 -16.50
N LYS A 113 -19.16 -2.45 -15.64
CA LYS A 113 -19.49 -1.01 -15.67
C LYS A 113 -18.27 -0.12 -15.50
N LEU A 114 -17.39 -0.43 -14.55
CA LEU A 114 -16.17 0.35 -14.31
C LEU A 114 -15.21 0.24 -15.49
N ASN A 115 -15.00 -0.95 -16.03
CA ASN A 115 -14.09 -1.17 -17.16
C ASN A 115 -14.63 -0.62 -18.50
N GLN A 116 -15.94 -0.45 -18.64
CA GLN A 116 -16.56 0.17 -19.83
C GLN A 116 -16.56 1.70 -19.80
N ASP A 117 -16.20 2.33 -18.69
CA ASP A 117 -16.19 3.80 -18.57
C ASP A 117 -14.83 4.37 -19.03
N PRO A 118 -14.71 4.93 -20.25
CA PRO A 118 -13.43 5.36 -20.80
C PRO A 118 -12.82 6.51 -20.01
N TRP A 119 -13.65 7.43 -19.51
CA TRP A 119 -13.17 8.55 -18.72
C TRP A 119 -12.58 8.07 -17.40
N LEU A 120 -13.21 7.07 -16.76
CA LEU A 120 -12.70 6.50 -15.51
C LEU A 120 -11.33 5.84 -15.72
N MET A 121 -11.18 5.09 -16.81
CA MET A 121 -9.93 4.42 -17.14
C MET A 121 -8.82 5.41 -17.49
N ASP A 122 -9.13 6.47 -18.24
CA ASP A 122 -8.18 7.56 -18.53
C ASP A 122 -7.75 8.29 -17.25
N ALA A 123 -8.70 8.57 -16.35
CA ALA A 123 -8.42 9.18 -15.06
C ALA A 123 -7.51 8.29 -14.19
N PHE A 124 -7.74 6.97 -14.14
CA PHE A 124 -6.84 6.04 -13.48
C PHE A 124 -5.44 6.02 -14.11
N ALA A 125 -5.35 5.99 -15.44
CA ALA A 125 -4.09 5.97 -16.16
C ALA A 125 -3.24 7.23 -15.88
N TRP A 126 -3.89 8.37 -15.62
CA TRP A 126 -3.21 9.59 -15.21
C TRP A 126 -2.92 9.65 -13.70
N LEU A 127 -3.91 9.37 -12.84
CA LEU A 127 -3.77 9.55 -11.38
C LEU A 127 -2.79 8.56 -10.74
N ILE A 128 -2.86 7.28 -11.10
CA ILE A 128 -2.05 6.22 -10.48
C ILE A 128 -0.55 6.53 -10.55
N PRO A 129 0.06 6.78 -11.73
CA PRO A 129 1.49 7.05 -11.78
C PRO A 129 1.89 8.33 -11.02
N ASN A 130 1.03 9.35 -11.00
CA ASN A 130 1.31 10.59 -10.26
C ASN A 130 1.28 10.37 -8.74
N TYR A 131 0.30 9.61 -8.22
CA TYR A 131 0.25 9.24 -6.80
C TYR A 131 1.42 8.36 -6.38
N LEU A 132 1.78 7.37 -7.22
CA LEU A 132 2.94 6.51 -6.97
C LEU A 132 4.22 7.33 -6.92
N ALA A 133 4.43 8.25 -7.86
CA ALA A 133 5.61 9.12 -7.86
C ALA A 133 5.66 10.04 -6.63
N LEU A 134 4.53 10.63 -6.25
CA LEU A 134 4.43 11.50 -5.07
C LEU A 134 4.76 10.73 -3.78
N VAL A 135 4.11 9.58 -3.55
CA VAL A 135 4.35 8.77 -2.35
C VAL A 135 5.77 8.23 -2.32
N HIS A 136 6.29 7.78 -3.45
CA HIS A 136 7.70 7.37 -3.54
C HIS A 136 8.65 8.50 -3.11
N SER A 137 8.39 9.74 -3.52
CA SER A 137 9.20 10.89 -3.11
C SER A 137 9.16 11.14 -1.59
N LEU A 138 8.00 10.95 -0.96
CA LEU A 138 7.81 11.07 0.48
C LEU A 138 8.55 9.94 1.22
N GLU A 139 8.49 8.71 0.71
CA GLU A 139 9.22 7.58 1.27
C GLU A 139 10.74 7.75 1.14
N LEU A 140 11.24 8.24 0.00
CA LEU A 140 12.66 8.53 -0.18
C LEU A 140 13.16 9.59 0.81
N ARG A 141 12.34 10.62 1.06
CA ARG A 141 12.64 11.62 2.08
C ARG A 141 12.69 10.99 3.47
N ALA A 142 11.70 10.17 3.83
CA ALA A 142 11.67 9.46 5.12
C ALA A 142 12.86 8.49 5.28
N PHE A 143 13.21 7.78 4.21
CA PHE A 143 14.36 6.90 4.13
C PHE A 143 15.66 7.68 4.38
N SER A 144 15.86 8.83 3.74
CA SER A 144 17.08 9.64 3.93
C SER A 144 17.30 10.05 5.40
N TYR A 145 16.23 10.48 6.09
CA TYR A 145 16.28 10.81 7.51
C TYR A 145 16.55 9.57 8.38
N ALA A 146 15.93 8.43 8.06
CA ALA A 146 16.17 7.18 8.76
C ALA A 146 17.62 6.69 8.57
N TYR A 147 18.14 6.82 7.35
CA TYR A 147 19.49 6.42 6.97
C TYR A 147 20.55 7.26 7.68
N GLN A 148 20.33 8.57 7.79
CA GLN A 148 21.18 9.48 8.56
C GLN A 148 21.27 9.06 10.04
N ARG A 149 20.16 8.60 10.63
CA ARG A 149 20.12 8.14 12.03
C ARG A 149 20.76 6.77 12.24
N CYS A 150 20.43 5.80 11.39
CA CYS A 150 20.97 4.44 11.47
C CYS A 150 20.85 3.69 10.14
N ARG A 151 21.96 3.63 9.40
CA ARG A 151 22.03 3.01 8.07
C ARG A 151 21.50 1.58 8.03
N ALA A 152 22.00 0.70 8.91
CA ALA A 152 21.62 -0.71 8.92
C ALA A 152 20.11 -0.91 9.16
N LYS A 153 19.50 -0.11 10.04
CA LYS A 153 18.06 -0.19 10.30
C LYS A 153 17.22 0.38 9.16
N ALA A 154 17.70 1.46 8.53
CA ALA A 154 16.99 2.08 7.41
C ALA A 154 16.92 1.16 6.19
N VAL A 155 18.03 0.50 5.83
CA VAL A 155 18.06 -0.44 4.70
C VAL A 155 17.09 -1.62 4.92
N VAL A 156 17.01 -2.14 6.14
CA VAL A 156 16.07 -3.24 6.45
C VAL A 156 14.63 -2.75 6.47
N ALA A 157 14.37 -1.57 7.02
CA ALA A 157 13.01 -1.04 7.07
C ALA A 157 12.48 -0.80 5.64
N TYR A 158 13.21 -0.06 4.82
CA TYR A 158 12.77 0.36 3.49
C TYR A 158 13.21 -0.59 2.36
N GLN A 159 13.38 -1.88 2.68
CA GLN A 159 13.79 -2.87 1.70
C GLN A 159 12.78 -3.01 0.54
N HIS A 160 11.52 -2.66 0.78
CA HIS A 160 10.45 -2.69 -0.21
C HIS A 160 10.66 -1.72 -1.37
N LEU A 161 11.52 -0.70 -1.22
CA LEU A 161 11.87 0.22 -2.32
C LEU A 161 12.57 -0.47 -3.49
N ASP A 162 13.19 -1.64 -3.23
CA ASP A 162 13.85 -2.47 -4.25
C ASP A 162 12.86 -3.40 -4.98
N GLU A 163 11.60 -3.48 -4.54
CA GLU A 163 10.55 -4.31 -5.16
C GLU A 163 9.92 -3.62 -6.40
N PRO A 164 9.20 -4.35 -7.27
CA PRO A 164 8.43 -3.75 -8.35
C PRO A 164 7.47 -2.67 -7.82
N ASN A 165 7.36 -1.56 -8.55
CA ASN A 165 6.62 -0.36 -8.13
C ASN A 165 7.05 0.18 -6.75
N HIS A 166 8.26 -0.15 -6.28
CA HIS A 166 8.78 0.25 -4.97
C HIS A 166 7.91 -0.25 -3.80
N GLY A 167 7.21 -1.38 -3.98
CA GLY A 167 6.27 -1.91 -2.98
C GLY A 167 5.01 -1.06 -2.79
N LEU A 168 4.75 -0.11 -3.69
CA LEU A 168 3.61 0.79 -3.64
C LEU A 168 2.43 0.21 -4.42
N ALA A 169 1.22 0.37 -3.86
CA ALA A 169 -0.03 0.00 -4.53
C ALA A 169 -1.11 1.05 -4.30
N VAL A 170 -1.77 1.48 -5.37
CA VAL A 170 -2.97 2.32 -5.27
C VAL A 170 -4.18 1.42 -5.07
N VAL A 171 -4.99 1.74 -4.06
CA VAL A 171 -6.21 1.01 -3.74
C VAL A 171 -7.33 2.02 -3.49
N VAL A 172 -8.49 1.79 -4.11
CA VAL A 172 -9.73 2.49 -3.75
C VAL A 172 -10.55 1.58 -2.85
N MET A 173 -10.71 1.99 -1.59
CA MET A 173 -11.49 1.26 -0.60
C MET A 173 -12.93 1.77 -0.60
N PHE A 174 -13.88 0.87 -0.78
CA PHE A 174 -15.29 1.18 -0.65
C PHE A 174 -15.85 0.60 0.64
N SER A 175 -16.45 1.44 1.47
CA SER A 175 -17.10 1.01 2.70
C SER A 175 -18.22 1.95 3.07
N ALA A 176 -19.36 1.40 3.49
CA ALA A 176 -20.52 2.18 3.95
C ALA A 176 -20.95 3.27 2.94
N GLY A 177 -20.95 2.94 1.65
CA GLY A 177 -21.40 3.85 0.59
C GLY A 177 -20.39 4.93 0.19
N LYS A 178 -19.15 4.91 0.72
CA LYS A 178 -18.12 5.90 0.39
C LYS A 178 -16.86 5.25 -0.14
N ALA A 179 -16.34 5.81 -1.23
CA ALA A 179 -15.06 5.46 -1.81
C ALA A 179 -13.95 6.29 -1.15
N ARG A 180 -12.80 5.67 -0.87
CA ARG A 180 -11.62 6.33 -0.33
C ARG A 180 -10.39 5.93 -1.13
N TRP A 181 -9.63 6.93 -1.56
CA TRP A 181 -8.36 6.73 -2.24
C TRP A 181 -7.24 6.48 -1.23
N GLN A 182 -6.46 5.42 -1.45
CA GLN A 182 -5.31 5.06 -0.63
C GLN A 182 -4.12 4.66 -1.48
N VAL A 183 -2.93 4.98 -0.99
CA VAL A 183 -1.67 4.44 -1.51
C VAL A 183 -1.01 3.65 -0.39
N ASN A 184 -0.90 2.36 -0.60
CA ASN A 184 -0.40 1.42 0.39
C ASN A 184 1.07 1.15 0.15
N THR A 185 1.82 1.13 1.25
CA THR A 185 3.21 0.70 1.34
C THR A 185 3.26 -0.37 2.44
N PRO A 186 4.32 -1.19 2.52
CA PRO A 186 4.44 -2.20 3.58
C PRO A 186 4.47 -1.63 5.00
N GLN A 187 4.67 -0.32 5.17
CA GLN A 187 4.76 0.32 6.48
C GLN A 187 3.64 1.33 6.76
N THR A 188 3.12 1.96 5.71
CA THR A 188 2.30 3.17 5.78
C THR A 188 1.16 3.10 4.77
N ILE A 189 -0.05 3.44 5.21
CA ILE A 189 -1.20 3.70 4.36
C ILE A 189 -1.35 5.21 4.23
N TYR A 190 -1.08 5.72 3.03
CA TYR A 190 -1.32 7.10 2.70
C TYR A 190 -2.76 7.28 2.26
N HIS A 191 -3.48 8.23 2.86
CA HIS A 191 -4.87 8.51 2.55
C HIS A 191 -5.07 9.99 2.23
N LEU A 192 -6.07 10.24 1.39
CA LEU A 192 -6.60 11.56 1.06
C LEU A 192 -7.48 12.12 2.17
#